data_AF-A0A521CQB2-F1
#
_entry.id   AF-A0A521CQB2-F1
#
_cell.length_a   1.000
_cell.length_b   1.000
_cell.length_c   1.000
_cell.angle_alpha   90.00
_cell.angle_beta   90.00
_cell.angle_gamma   90.00
#
_symmetry.space_group_name_H-M   'P 1'
#
loop_
_entity.id
_entity.type
_entity.pdbx_description
1 polymer ?
#
loop_
_entity_poly.entity_id
_entity_poly.type
_entity_poly.pdbx_seq_one_letter_code
_entity_poly.pdbx_strand_id
1 'polypeptide(L)'
;MEEVNHMMSAAFASYKKPEREKHQHLKEGPAFPEILKKQLKKGDTNVLINYNSYIDSLLYIHRESSAAVDWEQFTEQAEPKLPVRLSLNQDIAEKEHEAYEPTVLDKMLGQSKKKKKDLIKNAEQARRYDDLIYNAALREFRNEHQDWVKGQLIGKGIREGDPVAFQQAIEFFNPLYPLIQLGAKLHFESLNDTMIVHLHLCPEQIIPDYLVSQTASGKLLKTKMPEFKFNEICHHHVSACALRTGREIFALLPVKTVFVNIYSYVPAKAEANEKRVILSVKFTRTELLELDFMTAGAADYLAHFTHNIDFSLVTGFSHAIPLTN
;
A
#
# COMPACT_ATOMS: atom_id res chain seq x y z
N MET A 1 8.04 -12.64 28.45
CA MET A 1 8.65 -13.44 27.36
C MET A 1 7.85 -13.18 26.08
N GLU A 2 7.74 -11.91 25.71
CA GLU A 2 6.77 -11.41 24.70
C GLU A 2 7.44 -10.81 23.45
N GLU A 3 8.77 -10.79 23.39
CA GLU A 3 9.50 -10.02 22.37
C GLU A 3 10.01 -10.81 21.17
N VAL A 4 9.77 -12.12 21.08
CA VAL A 4 10.42 -12.95 20.02
C VAL A 4 9.48 -13.39 18.89
N ASN A 5 8.15 -13.23 19.03
CA ASN A 5 7.20 -13.68 17.99
C ASN A 5 6.75 -12.59 17.00
N HIS A 6 7.32 -11.39 17.06
CA HIS A 6 6.88 -10.26 16.21
C HIS A 6 7.71 -10.06 14.93
N MET A 7 8.82 -10.79 14.74
CA MET A 7 9.74 -10.55 13.61
C MET A 7 9.26 -11.08 12.26
N MET A 8 8.45 -12.14 12.26
CA MET A 8 7.94 -12.72 11.02
C MET A 8 6.83 -11.87 10.39
N SER A 9 5.92 -11.36 11.23
CA SER A 9 5.01 -10.29 10.80
C SER A 9 5.80 -9.02 10.46
N ALA A 10 6.92 -8.71 11.12
CA ALA A 10 7.68 -7.52 10.80
C ALA A 10 8.26 -7.51 9.38
N ALA A 11 8.78 -8.59 8.80
CA ALA A 11 9.33 -8.54 7.43
C ALA A 11 8.24 -8.42 6.34
N PHE A 12 7.20 -9.26 6.42
CA PHE A 12 6.07 -9.25 5.47
C PHE A 12 5.12 -8.06 5.69
N ALA A 13 4.87 -7.67 6.94
CA ALA A 13 4.09 -6.48 7.27
C ALA A 13 4.91 -5.20 7.13
N SER A 14 6.24 -5.19 7.23
CA SER A 14 7.07 -4.00 6.88
C SER A 14 6.88 -3.61 5.42
N TYR A 15 6.67 -4.58 4.52
CA TYR A 15 6.26 -4.28 3.15
C TYR A 15 4.78 -3.88 3.06
N LYS A 16 3.84 -4.70 3.58
CA LYS A 16 2.41 -4.50 3.32
C LYS A 16 1.73 -3.39 4.14
N LYS A 17 2.19 -3.10 5.36
CA LYS A 17 1.43 -2.32 6.37
C LYS A 17 1.77 -0.84 6.41
N PRO A 18 3.05 -0.40 6.42
CA PRO A 18 3.41 1.01 6.43
C PRO A 18 2.86 1.77 5.22
N GLU A 19 2.89 1.16 4.04
CA GLU A 19 2.49 1.81 2.79
C GLU A 19 0.97 1.99 2.70
N ARG A 20 0.19 1.00 3.15
CA ARG A 20 -1.29 1.08 3.22
C ARG A 20 -1.78 2.07 4.26
N GLU A 21 -1.04 2.26 5.36
CA GLU A 21 -1.37 3.22 6.41
C GLU A 21 -0.98 4.65 6.05
N LYS A 22 0.16 4.85 5.36
CA LYS A 22 0.63 6.18 4.92
C LYS A 22 -0.26 6.81 3.84
N HIS A 23 -0.76 6.02 2.90
CA HIS A 23 -1.56 6.51 1.78
C HIS A 23 -3.08 6.44 2.00
N GLN A 24 -3.56 6.51 3.25
CA GLN A 24 -5.00 6.53 3.53
C GLN A 24 -5.75 7.64 2.79
N HIS A 25 -5.10 8.79 2.55
CA HIS A 25 -5.65 9.92 1.80
C HIS A 25 -5.85 9.62 0.30
N LEU A 26 -5.11 8.64 -0.26
CA LEU A 26 -5.28 8.22 -1.67
C LEU A 26 -6.41 7.21 -1.84
N LYS A 27 -6.99 6.66 -0.77
CA LYS A 27 -8.03 5.61 -0.85
C LYS A 27 -9.28 6.04 -1.60
N GLU A 28 -9.58 7.33 -1.52
CA GLU A 28 -10.71 7.91 -2.25
C GLU A 28 -10.37 8.15 -3.73
N GLY A 29 -9.07 8.13 -4.09
CA GLY A 29 -8.60 8.06 -5.46
C GLY A 29 -9.27 9.09 -6.40
N PRO A 30 -9.83 8.64 -7.53
CA PRO A 30 -10.59 9.50 -8.45
C PRO A 30 -11.83 10.19 -7.85
N ALA A 31 -12.34 9.72 -6.71
CA ALA A 31 -13.47 10.36 -6.02
C ALA A 31 -13.05 11.55 -5.15
N PHE A 32 -11.76 11.68 -4.81
CA PHE A 32 -11.27 12.67 -3.85
C PHE A 32 -11.50 14.13 -4.27
N PRO A 33 -11.30 14.52 -5.56
CA PRO A 33 -11.65 15.87 -6.01
C PRO A 33 -13.11 16.24 -5.73
N GLU A 34 -14.04 15.31 -5.90
CA GLU A 34 -15.47 15.55 -5.61
C GLU A 34 -15.76 15.61 -4.10
N ILE A 35 -15.02 14.88 -3.28
CA ILE A 35 -15.10 14.98 -1.82
C ILE A 35 -14.65 16.36 -1.35
N LEU A 36 -13.51 16.86 -1.86
CA LEU A 36 -13.02 18.21 -1.58
C LEU A 36 -14.03 19.28 -2.00
N LYS A 37 -14.65 19.15 -3.19
CA LYS A 37 -15.75 20.04 -3.62
C LYS A 37 -16.91 20.06 -2.63
N LYS A 38 -17.29 18.91 -2.08
CA LYS A 38 -18.37 18.80 -1.07
C LYS A 38 -17.98 19.42 0.26
N GLN A 39 -16.76 19.17 0.75
CA GLN A 39 -16.26 19.77 1.99
C GLN A 39 -16.20 21.30 1.89
N LEU A 40 -15.76 21.82 0.74
CA LEU A 40 -15.72 23.26 0.49
C LEU A 40 -17.11 23.90 0.57
N LYS A 41 -18.13 23.27 -0.02
CA LYS A 41 -19.53 23.73 0.05
C LYS A 41 -20.08 23.75 1.49
N LYS A 42 -19.57 22.88 2.36
CA LYS A 42 -19.95 22.81 3.77
C LYS A 42 -19.19 23.82 4.66
N GLY A 43 -18.23 24.56 4.09
CA GLY A 43 -17.43 25.53 4.84
C GLY A 43 -16.42 24.87 5.79
N ASP A 44 -15.98 23.65 5.50
CA ASP A 44 -14.94 22.98 6.27
C ASP A 44 -13.61 23.74 6.16
N THR A 45 -13.06 24.15 7.29
CA THR A 45 -11.85 24.98 7.40
C THR A 45 -10.59 24.22 7.01
N ASN A 46 -10.60 22.89 7.05
CA ASN A 46 -9.44 22.05 6.73
C ASN A 46 -9.31 21.77 5.23
N VAL A 47 -10.28 22.20 4.40
CA VAL A 47 -10.30 21.87 2.96
C VAL A 47 -9.08 22.36 2.22
N LEU A 48 -8.55 23.54 2.57
CA LEU A 48 -7.33 24.05 1.93
C LEU A 48 -6.13 23.16 2.23
N ILE A 49 -6.00 22.69 3.48
CA ILE A 49 -4.94 21.78 3.90
C ILE A 49 -5.08 20.44 3.16
N ASN A 50 -6.29 19.88 3.12
CA ASN A 50 -6.57 18.62 2.42
C ASN A 50 -6.30 18.73 0.92
N TYR A 51 -6.67 19.85 0.30
CA TYR A 51 -6.42 20.12 -1.11
C TYR A 51 -4.92 20.19 -1.40
N ASN A 52 -4.16 20.98 -0.63
CA ASN A 52 -2.72 21.11 -0.82
C ASN A 52 -2.00 19.78 -0.60
N SER A 53 -2.33 19.06 0.49
CA SER A 53 -1.77 17.74 0.78
C SER A 53 -2.05 16.73 -0.33
N TYR A 54 -3.23 16.80 -0.95
CA TYR A 54 -3.57 15.95 -2.08
C TYR A 54 -2.75 16.30 -3.33
N ILE A 55 -2.66 17.58 -3.71
CA ILE A 55 -1.81 18.00 -4.82
C ILE A 55 -0.36 17.57 -4.60
N ASP A 56 0.18 17.77 -3.39
CA ASP A 56 1.53 17.33 -3.03
C ASP A 56 1.69 15.81 -3.16
N SER A 57 0.69 15.03 -2.71
CA SER A 57 0.73 13.57 -2.84
C SER A 57 0.80 13.10 -4.30
N LEU A 58 0.18 13.83 -5.24
CA LEU A 58 0.24 13.52 -6.67
C LEU A 58 1.60 13.89 -7.28
N LEU A 59 2.13 15.05 -6.92
CA LEU A 59 3.39 15.59 -7.47
C LEU A 59 4.63 14.85 -6.95
N TYR A 60 4.59 14.40 -5.69
CA TYR A 60 5.75 13.86 -4.98
C TYR A 60 5.68 12.37 -4.67
N ILE A 61 4.72 11.62 -5.27
CA ILE A 61 4.57 10.17 -5.06
C ILE A 61 5.84 9.36 -5.35
N HIS A 62 6.72 9.87 -6.21
CA HIS A 62 8.00 9.26 -6.56
C HIS A 62 9.06 9.32 -5.46
N ARG A 63 8.93 10.24 -4.49
CA ARG A 63 9.94 10.43 -3.42
C ARG A 63 9.95 9.28 -2.44
N GLU A 64 8.78 8.73 -2.19
CA GLU A 64 8.63 7.52 -1.40
C GLU A 64 8.89 6.30 -2.31
N SER A 65 9.46 5.24 -1.74
CA SER A 65 9.57 3.91 -2.36
C SER A 65 9.86 2.89 -1.26
N SER A 66 9.50 1.64 -1.51
CA SER A 66 9.96 0.52 -0.70
C SER A 66 11.49 0.45 -0.63
N ALA A 67 12.01 -0.07 0.49
CA ALA A 67 13.41 -0.51 0.58
C ALA A 67 13.66 -1.66 -0.41
N ALA A 68 14.91 -1.99 -0.74
CA ALA A 68 15.17 -3.17 -1.56
C ALA A 68 14.89 -4.48 -0.77
N VAL A 69 14.33 -5.50 -1.42
CA VAL A 69 14.22 -6.85 -0.83
C VAL A 69 15.57 -7.54 -0.95
N ASP A 70 16.11 -7.97 0.17
CA ASP A 70 17.17 -8.98 0.19
C ASP A 70 16.52 -10.37 0.13
N TRP A 71 16.45 -10.95 -1.08
CA TRP A 71 15.82 -12.25 -1.31
C TRP A 71 16.61 -13.41 -0.71
N GLU A 72 17.91 -13.24 -0.46
CA GLU A 72 18.73 -14.24 0.21
C GLU A 72 18.28 -14.32 1.67
N GLN A 73 18.36 -13.20 2.39
CA GLN A 73 17.93 -13.09 3.77
C GLN A 73 16.43 -13.42 3.94
N PHE A 74 15.60 -13.04 2.97
CA PHE A 74 14.16 -13.30 3.02
C PHE A 74 13.85 -14.80 3.07
N THR A 75 14.56 -15.62 2.29
CA THR A 75 14.34 -17.07 2.29
C THR A 75 14.93 -17.81 3.50
N GLU A 76 15.83 -17.17 4.25
CA GLU A 76 16.40 -17.75 5.48
C GLU A 76 15.47 -17.60 6.70
N GLN A 77 14.35 -16.90 6.54
CA GLN A 77 13.38 -16.71 7.62
C GLN A 77 12.84 -18.05 8.13
N ALA A 78 12.93 -18.24 9.45
CA ALA A 78 12.40 -19.42 10.12
C ALA A 78 10.89 -19.57 9.89
N GLU A 79 10.43 -20.81 9.83
CA GLU A 79 9.00 -21.14 9.76
C GLU A 79 8.28 -20.63 11.03
N PRO A 80 7.06 -20.07 10.91
CA PRO A 80 6.30 -19.64 12.07
C PRO A 80 6.01 -20.83 12.99
N LYS A 81 5.92 -20.56 14.30
CA LYS A 81 5.75 -21.64 15.29
C LYS A 81 4.29 -21.93 15.53
N LEU A 82 3.93 -23.22 15.50
CA LEU A 82 2.59 -23.67 15.86
C LEU A 82 2.27 -23.24 17.31
N PRO A 83 1.14 -22.54 17.56
CA PRO A 83 0.80 -22.11 18.90
C PRO A 83 0.46 -23.31 19.77
N VAL A 84 0.75 -23.17 21.06
CA VAL A 84 0.44 -24.16 22.09
C VAL A 84 -0.79 -23.71 22.87
N ARG A 85 -1.73 -24.64 23.10
CA ARG A 85 -2.91 -24.36 23.93
C ARG A 85 -2.49 -24.34 25.41
N LEU A 86 -2.64 -23.19 26.05
CA LEU A 86 -2.44 -23.02 27.49
C LEU A 86 -3.79 -23.06 28.22
N SER A 87 -3.79 -23.49 29.49
CA SER A 87 -4.98 -23.55 30.37
C SER A 87 -4.91 -22.56 31.53
N LEU A 88 -4.20 -21.44 31.37
CA LEU A 88 -3.90 -20.51 32.47
C LEU A 88 -5.15 -20.04 33.21
N ASN A 89 -6.22 -19.66 32.49
CA ASN A 89 -7.43 -19.16 33.12
C ASN A 89 -8.21 -20.30 33.78
N GLN A 90 -8.29 -21.46 33.11
CA GLN A 90 -8.89 -22.66 33.68
C GLN A 90 -8.18 -23.06 34.99
N ASP A 91 -6.85 -23.15 35.00
CA ASP A 91 -6.06 -23.55 36.17
C ASP A 91 -6.27 -22.59 37.35
N ILE A 92 -6.40 -21.28 37.09
CA ILE A 92 -6.70 -20.27 38.12
C ILE A 92 -8.10 -20.49 38.70
N ALA A 93 -9.10 -20.69 37.85
CA ALA A 93 -10.48 -20.89 38.27
C ALA A 93 -10.70 -22.24 38.99
N GLU A 94 -9.98 -23.28 38.58
CA GLU A 94 -9.99 -24.58 39.27
C GLU A 94 -9.36 -24.48 40.66
N LYS A 95 -8.23 -23.76 40.81
CA LYS A 95 -7.63 -23.47 42.13
C LYS A 95 -8.58 -22.68 43.03
N GLU A 96 -9.31 -21.71 42.50
CA GLU A 96 -10.32 -20.96 43.26
C GLU A 96 -11.46 -21.87 43.73
N HIS A 97 -11.91 -22.80 42.88
CA HIS A 97 -12.90 -23.80 43.24
C HIS A 97 -12.39 -24.77 44.32
N GLU A 98 -11.15 -25.25 44.21
CA GLU A 98 -10.52 -26.16 45.19
C GLU A 98 -10.32 -25.49 46.55
N ALA A 99 -9.97 -24.20 46.56
CA ALA A 99 -9.76 -23.42 47.77
C ALA A 99 -11.06 -22.96 48.47
N TYR A 100 -12.24 -23.23 47.89
CA TYR A 100 -13.51 -22.76 48.45
C TYR A 100 -13.94 -23.52 49.70
N GLU A 101 -13.97 -22.81 50.84
CA GLU A 101 -14.59 -23.28 52.08
C GLU A 101 -15.86 -22.46 52.41
N PRO A 102 -17.04 -23.10 52.58
CA PRO A 102 -18.27 -22.40 52.89
C PRO A 102 -18.25 -21.81 54.31
N THR A 103 -18.53 -20.52 54.42
CA THR A 103 -18.62 -19.82 55.71
C THR A 103 -19.86 -20.24 56.51
N VAL A 104 -19.89 -19.94 57.81
CA VAL A 104 -21.03 -20.27 58.70
C VAL A 104 -22.34 -19.66 58.19
N LEU A 105 -22.29 -18.43 57.65
CA LEU A 105 -23.41 -17.77 57.00
C LEU A 105 -23.85 -18.47 55.69
N ASP A 106 -22.90 -18.95 54.88
CA ASP A 106 -23.19 -19.69 53.64
C ASP A 106 -23.92 -21.02 53.90
N LYS A 107 -23.59 -21.67 55.02
CA LYS A 107 -24.24 -22.90 55.47
C LYS A 107 -25.65 -22.61 55.99
N MET A 108 -25.81 -21.56 56.80
CA MET A 108 -27.08 -21.18 57.42
C MET A 108 -28.12 -20.69 56.39
N LEU A 109 -27.68 -20.05 55.30
CA LEU A 109 -28.54 -19.56 54.21
C LEU A 109 -28.69 -20.55 53.04
N GLY A 110 -28.11 -21.75 53.12
CA GLY A 110 -28.16 -22.74 52.04
C GLY A 110 -27.43 -22.34 50.74
N GLN A 111 -26.61 -21.28 50.76
CA GLN A 111 -25.97 -20.70 49.57
C GLN A 111 -24.73 -21.46 49.11
N SER A 112 -24.16 -22.34 49.94
CA SER A 112 -22.97 -23.13 49.61
C SER A 112 -23.11 -23.91 48.30
N LYS A 113 -24.29 -24.51 48.02
CA LYS A 113 -24.55 -25.23 46.76
C LYS A 113 -24.52 -24.31 45.54
N LYS A 114 -25.04 -23.08 45.68
CA LYS A 114 -25.05 -22.08 44.60
C LYS A 114 -23.64 -21.60 44.30
N LYS A 115 -22.88 -21.21 45.33
CA LYS A 115 -21.48 -20.75 45.18
C LYS A 115 -20.59 -21.81 44.54
N LYS A 116 -20.70 -23.08 44.95
CA LYS A 116 -19.96 -24.18 44.32
C LYS A 116 -20.33 -24.35 42.83
N LYS A 117 -21.62 -24.24 42.50
CA LYS A 117 -22.08 -24.29 41.10
C LYS A 117 -21.55 -23.12 40.27
N ASP A 118 -21.51 -21.93 40.85
CA ASP A 118 -20.98 -20.73 40.19
C ASP A 118 -19.46 -20.87 39.93
N LEU A 119 -18.69 -21.41 40.89
CA LEU A 119 -17.25 -21.68 40.71
C LEU A 119 -16.97 -22.71 39.60
N ILE A 120 -17.75 -23.79 39.50
CA ILE A 120 -17.65 -24.75 38.38
C ILE A 120 -17.94 -24.05 37.06
N LYS A 121 -18.99 -23.22 37.01
CA LYS A 121 -19.34 -22.44 35.83
C LYS A 121 -18.23 -21.46 35.44
N ASN A 122 -17.56 -20.84 36.41
CA ASN A 122 -16.42 -19.96 36.17
C ASN A 122 -15.24 -20.71 35.56
N ALA A 123 -14.91 -21.92 36.05
CA ALA A 123 -13.87 -22.76 35.46
C ALA A 123 -14.20 -23.17 34.01
N GLU A 124 -15.47 -23.51 33.73
CA GLU A 124 -15.92 -23.78 32.36
C GLU A 124 -15.82 -22.53 31.46
N GLN A 125 -16.16 -21.35 31.97
CA GLN A 125 -16.04 -20.09 31.25
C GLN A 125 -14.57 -19.75 30.97
N ALA A 126 -13.70 -19.94 31.95
CA ALA A 126 -12.26 -19.72 31.85
C ALA A 126 -11.63 -20.65 30.81
N ARG A 127 -12.00 -21.94 30.80
CA ARG A 127 -11.62 -22.90 29.76
C ARG A 127 -12.06 -22.45 28.36
N ARG A 128 -13.31 -21.97 28.21
CA ARG A 128 -13.81 -21.44 26.92
C ARG A 128 -13.02 -20.20 26.49
N TYR A 129 -12.57 -19.39 27.43
CA TYR A 129 -11.76 -18.21 27.14
C TYR A 129 -10.33 -18.60 26.71
N ASP A 130 -9.70 -19.59 27.37
CA ASP A 130 -8.44 -20.17 26.91
C ASP A 130 -8.56 -20.76 25.49
N ASP A 131 -9.66 -21.47 25.21
CA ASP A 131 -9.96 -21.99 23.87
C ASP A 131 -10.13 -20.86 22.83
N LEU A 132 -10.74 -19.73 23.21
CA LEU A 132 -10.89 -18.56 22.33
C LEU A 132 -9.52 -17.99 21.96
N ILE A 133 -8.65 -17.78 22.94
CA ILE A 133 -7.29 -17.25 22.74
C ILE A 133 -6.49 -18.20 21.84
N TYR A 134 -6.52 -19.50 22.14
CA TYR A 134 -5.81 -20.50 21.35
C TYR A 134 -6.31 -20.53 19.89
N ASN A 135 -7.63 -20.51 19.69
CA ASN A 135 -8.20 -20.51 18.34
C ASN A 135 -7.86 -19.24 17.54
N ALA A 136 -7.75 -18.08 18.21
CA ALA A 136 -7.29 -16.85 17.58
C ALA A 136 -5.81 -16.98 17.15
N ALA A 137 -4.93 -17.43 18.04
CA ALA A 137 -3.53 -17.66 17.74
C ALA A 137 -3.34 -18.71 16.62
N LEU A 138 -4.14 -19.78 16.61
CA LEU A 138 -4.10 -20.80 15.57
C LEU A 138 -4.54 -20.26 14.20
N ARG A 139 -5.51 -19.33 14.18
CA ARG A 139 -5.91 -18.67 12.94
C ARG A 139 -4.81 -17.76 12.40
N GLU A 140 -4.17 -16.98 13.27
CA GLU A 140 -3.04 -16.12 12.90
C GLU A 140 -1.88 -16.95 12.35
N PHE A 141 -1.46 -17.99 13.08
CA PHE A 141 -0.44 -18.94 12.63
C PHE A 141 -0.75 -19.52 11.25
N ARG A 142 -1.99 -19.94 10.97
CA ARG A 142 -2.35 -20.49 9.66
C ARG A 142 -2.15 -19.48 8.53
N ASN A 143 -2.50 -18.22 8.76
CA ASN A 143 -2.30 -17.16 7.78
C ASN A 143 -0.80 -16.88 7.58
N GLU A 144 -0.04 -16.75 8.66
CA GLU A 144 1.40 -16.52 8.62
C GLU A 144 2.15 -17.66 7.94
N HIS A 145 1.82 -18.90 8.26
CA HIS A 145 2.41 -20.08 7.63
C HIS A 145 2.10 -20.14 6.14
N GLN A 146 0.87 -19.81 5.72
CA GLN A 146 0.53 -19.74 4.30
C GLN A 146 1.31 -18.66 3.55
N ASP A 147 1.44 -17.47 4.13
CA ASP A 147 2.22 -16.37 3.56
C ASP A 147 3.72 -16.71 3.53
N TRP A 148 4.24 -17.37 4.56
CA TRP A 148 5.61 -17.86 4.61
C TRP A 148 5.88 -18.88 3.50
N VAL A 149 5.05 -19.93 3.37
CA VAL A 149 5.21 -20.94 2.30
C VAL A 149 5.23 -20.28 0.92
N LYS A 150 4.29 -19.35 0.65
CA LYS A 150 4.26 -18.61 -0.61
C LYS A 150 5.51 -17.77 -0.81
N GLY A 151 5.94 -17.03 0.22
CA GLY A 151 7.15 -16.23 0.19
C GLY A 151 8.38 -17.06 -0.12
N GLN A 152 8.56 -18.23 0.50
CA GLN A 152 9.68 -19.13 0.23
C GLN A 152 9.73 -19.58 -1.23
N LEU A 153 8.57 -19.93 -1.81
CA LEU A 153 8.48 -20.31 -3.23
C LEU A 153 8.82 -19.13 -4.16
N ILE A 154 8.26 -17.94 -3.89
CA ILE A 154 8.54 -16.72 -4.66
C ILE A 154 10.03 -16.38 -4.58
N GLY A 155 10.61 -16.34 -3.38
CA GLY A 155 12.01 -15.98 -3.17
C GLY A 155 12.96 -16.97 -3.85
N LYS A 156 12.65 -18.27 -3.81
CA LYS A 156 13.41 -19.26 -4.57
C LYS A 156 13.35 -18.99 -6.07
N GLY A 157 12.16 -18.82 -6.64
CA GLY A 157 12.00 -18.57 -8.08
C GLY A 157 12.66 -17.27 -8.54
N ILE A 158 12.64 -16.22 -7.70
CA ILE A 158 13.35 -14.96 -7.99
C ILE A 158 14.86 -15.16 -8.12
N ARG A 159 15.47 -15.95 -7.22
CA ARG A 159 16.91 -16.27 -7.29
C ARG A 159 17.26 -17.09 -8.52
N GLU A 160 16.33 -17.89 -9.00
CA GLU A 160 16.47 -18.69 -10.23
C GLU A 160 16.16 -17.87 -11.50
N GLY A 161 15.70 -16.62 -11.35
CA GLY A 161 15.35 -15.74 -12.48
C GLY A 161 14.04 -16.13 -13.17
N ASP A 162 13.12 -16.81 -12.47
CA ASP A 162 11.85 -17.28 -13.01
C ASP A 162 10.86 -16.10 -13.24
N PRO A 163 10.46 -15.82 -14.50
CA PRO A 163 9.45 -14.82 -14.83
C PRO A 163 8.13 -14.98 -14.07
N VAL A 164 7.72 -16.23 -13.80
CA VAL A 164 6.47 -16.51 -13.07
C VAL A 164 6.60 -16.06 -11.63
N ALA A 165 7.75 -16.26 -11.00
CA ALA A 165 8.02 -15.80 -9.65
C ALA A 165 8.03 -14.27 -9.55
N PHE A 166 8.51 -13.56 -10.59
CA PHE A 166 8.45 -12.09 -10.64
C PHE A 166 7.02 -11.58 -10.62
N GLN A 167 6.13 -12.19 -11.42
CA GLN A 167 4.72 -11.86 -11.42
C GLN A 167 4.07 -12.16 -10.06
N GLN A 168 4.33 -13.33 -9.49
CA GLN A 168 3.81 -13.71 -8.17
C GLN A 168 4.28 -12.75 -7.07
N ALA A 169 5.51 -12.25 -7.14
CA ALA A 169 6.01 -11.25 -6.20
C ALA A 169 5.25 -9.93 -6.33
N ILE A 170 5.07 -9.43 -7.55
CA ILE A 170 4.31 -8.18 -7.79
C ILE A 170 2.87 -8.33 -7.26
N GLU A 171 2.22 -9.45 -7.51
CA GLU A 171 0.85 -9.72 -7.01
C GLU A 171 0.81 -9.85 -5.48
N PHE A 172 1.78 -10.55 -4.90
CA PHE A 172 1.80 -10.83 -3.47
C PHE A 172 2.15 -9.61 -2.62
N PHE A 173 3.16 -8.82 -3.04
CA PHE A 173 3.60 -7.61 -2.33
C PHE A 173 2.77 -6.38 -2.72
N ASN A 174 2.28 -6.33 -3.96
CA ASN A 174 1.52 -5.21 -4.53
C ASN A 174 2.21 -3.84 -4.29
N PRO A 175 3.46 -3.67 -4.75
CA PRO A 175 4.27 -2.48 -4.45
C PRO A 175 3.76 -1.19 -5.13
N LEU A 176 2.81 -1.32 -6.05
CA LEU A 176 2.20 -0.20 -6.78
C LEU A 176 0.77 0.09 -6.30
N TYR A 177 0.40 -0.40 -5.11
CA TYR A 177 -0.89 -0.14 -4.48
C TYR A 177 -1.25 1.35 -4.43
N PRO A 178 -0.35 2.30 -4.09
CA PRO A 178 -0.70 3.73 -4.10
C PRO A 178 -1.18 4.22 -5.47
N LEU A 179 -0.57 3.74 -6.56
CA LEU A 179 -1.00 4.08 -7.93
C LEU A 179 -2.35 3.46 -8.27
N ILE A 180 -2.59 2.21 -7.82
CA ILE A 180 -3.89 1.54 -7.99
C ILE A 180 -5.01 2.30 -7.25
N GLN A 181 -4.74 2.83 -6.06
CA GLN A 181 -5.71 3.67 -5.33
C GLN A 181 -6.08 4.92 -6.10
N LEU A 182 -5.14 5.50 -6.86
CA LEU A 182 -5.41 6.60 -7.79
C LEU A 182 -6.17 6.16 -9.06
N GLY A 183 -6.56 4.90 -9.19
CA GLY A 183 -7.31 4.38 -10.34
C GLY A 183 -6.43 3.87 -11.47
N ALA A 184 -5.12 3.70 -11.24
CA ALA A 184 -4.24 3.12 -12.24
C ALA A 184 -4.53 1.64 -12.48
N LYS A 185 -4.38 1.20 -13.73
CA LYS A 185 -4.37 -0.23 -14.10
C LYS A 185 -3.00 -0.59 -14.62
N LEU A 186 -2.46 -1.72 -14.19
CA LEU A 186 -1.10 -2.15 -14.51
C LEU A 186 -1.11 -3.50 -15.23
N HIS A 187 -0.23 -3.61 -16.22
CA HIS A 187 0.11 -4.86 -16.88
C HIS A 187 1.64 -4.99 -16.91
N PHE A 188 2.14 -6.21 -16.75
CA PHE A 188 3.56 -6.49 -16.60
C PHE A 188 3.97 -7.55 -17.63
N GLU A 189 5.12 -7.33 -18.25
CA GLU A 189 5.77 -8.30 -19.12
C GLU A 189 7.21 -8.42 -18.68
N SER A 190 7.75 -9.63 -18.67
CA SER A 190 9.14 -9.87 -18.31
C SER A 190 9.86 -10.58 -19.44
N LEU A 191 11.08 -10.13 -19.70
CA LEU A 191 11.95 -10.69 -20.72
C LEU A 191 13.39 -10.65 -20.21
N ASN A 192 13.92 -11.81 -19.81
CA ASN A 192 15.22 -11.93 -19.16
C ASN A 192 15.35 -10.96 -17.96
N ASP A 193 16.42 -10.17 -17.90
CA ASP A 193 16.67 -9.16 -16.85
C ASP A 193 15.89 -7.84 -17.06
N THR A 194 14.84 -7.84 -17.88
CA THR A 194 14.02 -6.67 -18.21
C THR A 194 12.58 -6.86 -17.77
N MET A 195 12.04 -5.84 -17.12
CA MET A 195 10.61 -5.71 -16.84
C MET A 195 10.01 -4.59 -17.70
N ILE A 196 8.86 -4.83 -18.31
CA ILE A 196 8.07 -3.84 -19.02
C ILE A 196 6.77 -3.64 -18.24
N VAL A 197 6.49 -2.41 -17.85
CA VAL A 197 5.30 -2.04 -17.10
C VAL A 197 4.42 -1.13 -17.96
N HIS A 198 3.21 -1.58 -18.25
CA HIS A 198 2.19 -0.78 -18.91
C HIS A 198 1.24 -0.22 -17.85
N LEU A 199 1.31 1.10 -17.64
CA LEU A 199 0.54 1.82 -16.64
C LEU A 199 -0.56 2.63 -17.33
N HIS A 200 -1.82 2.28 -17.12
CA HIS A 200 -2.95 3.06 -17.61
C HIS A 200 -3.43 4.02 -16.54
N LEU A 201 -3.33 5.31 -16.78
CA LEU A 201 -3.76 6.38 -15.89
C LEU A 201 -4.81 7.27 -16.59
N CYS A 202 -5.56 8.04 -15.81
CA CYS A 202 -6.50 9.05 -16.32
C CYS A 202 -6.30 10.32 -15.46
N PRO A 203 -5.30 11.18 -15.74
CA PRO A 203 -5.01 12.36 -14.93
C PRO A 203 -6.25 13.26 -14.74
N GLU A 204 -7.13 13.33 -15.73
CA GLU A 204 -8.37 14.10 -15.74
C GLU A 204 -9.40 13.67 -14.70
N GLN A 205 -9.30 12.42 -14.21
CA GLN A 205 -10.19 11.91 -13.16
C GLN A 205 -9.63 12.14 -11.76
N ILE A 206 -8.33 12.44 -11.64
CA ILE A 206 -7.59 12.45 -10.38
C ILE A 206 -7.21 13.89 -10.01
N ILE A 207 -6.82 14.70 -10.98
CA ILE A 207 -6.38 16.08 -10.77
C ILE A 207 -7.60 17.01 -10.75
N PRO A 208 -7.77 17.84 -9.71
CA PRO A 208 -8.87 18.80 -9.64
C PRO A 208 -8.82 19.80 -10.80
N ASP A 209 -9.98 20.07 -11.43
CA ASP A 209 -10.17 21.08 -12.47
C ASP A 209 -10.30 22.52 -11.91
N TYR A 210 -9.99 22.70 -10.63
CA TYR A 210 -10.20 23.92 -9.86
C TYR A 210 -9.09 24.14 -8.84
N LEU A 211 -8.89 25.39 -8.45
CA LEU A 211 -7.99 25.81 -7.39
C LEU A 211 -8.79 26.14 -6.12
N VAL A 212 -8.17 25.89 -4.97
CA VAL A 212 -8.66 26.33 -3.66
C VAL A 212 -7.67 27.34 -3.10
N SER A 213 -8.17 28.50 -2.67
CA SER A 213 -7.37 29.54 -2.02
C SER A 213 -8.11 30.16 -0.84
N GLN A 214 -7.39 30.93 -0.03
CA GLN A 214 -7.96 31.68 1.10
C GLN A 214 -7.74 33.17 0.89
N THR A 215 -8.78 33.98 1.06
CA THR A 215 -8.66 35.43 1.04
C THR A 215 -7.99 35.95 2.32
N ALA A 216 -7.55 37.21 2.31
CA ALA A 216 -7.01 37.87 3.52
C ALA A 216 -7.98 37.86 4.71
N SER A 217 -9.29 37.75 4.46
CA SER A 217 -10.33 37.66 5.49
C SER A 217 -10.59 36.22 5.98
N GLY A 218 -9.80 35.24 5.54
CA GLY A 218 -9.93 33.83 5.92
C GLY A 218 -10.99 33.04 5.15
N LYS A 219 -11.70 33.66 4.18
CA LYS A 219 -12.74 33.00 3.39
C LYS A 219 -12.12 32.11 2.32
N LEU A 220 -12.58 30.86 2.22
CA LEU A 220 -12.16 29.95 1.16
C LEU A 220 -12.83 30.31 -0.18
N LEU A 221 -12.05 30.27 -1.25
CA LEU A 221 -12.47 30.53 -2.62
C LEU A 221 -12.13 29.34 -3.51
N LYS A 222 -13.07 28.98 -4.40
CA LYS A 222 -12.85 28.07 -5.52
C LYS A 222 -12.82 28.86 -6.82
N THR A 223 -11.77 28.67 -7.62
CA THR A 223 -11.69 29.20 -8.98
C THR A 223 -11.42 28.08 -9.98
N LYS A 224 -11.78 28.28 -11.25
CA LYS A 224 -11.40 27.34 -12.32
C LYS A 224 -9.87 27.32 -12.45
N MET A 225 -9.28 26.14 -12.60
CA MET A 225 -7.84 26.02 -12.86
C MET A 225 -7.55 26.42 -14.31
N PRO A 226 -6.55 27.28 -14.57
CA PRO A 226 -6.08 27.52 -15.92
C PRO A 226 -5.56 26.24 -16.58
N GLU A 227 -5.83 26.04 -17.87
CA GLU A 227 -5.46 24.80 -18.58
C GLU A 227 -3.96 24.53 -18.56
N PHE A 228 -3.11 25.57 -18.71
CA PHE A 228 -1.67 25.40 -18.62
C PHE A 228 -1.21 24.85 -17.26
N LYS A 229 -1.88 25.27 -16.17
CA LYS A 229 -1.56 24.82 -14.81
C LYS A 229 -2.02 23.38 -14.60
N PHE A 230 -3.18 23.03 -15.13
CA PHE A 230 -3.67 21.65 -15.13
C PHE A 230 -2.71 20.72 -15.89
N ASN A 231 -2.31 21.11 -17.10
CA ASN A 231 -1.36 20.35 -17.93
C ASN A 231 0.01 20.19 -17.25
N GLU A 232 0.50 21.23 -16.59
CA GLU A 232 1.73 21.17 -15.78
C GLU A 232 1.64 20.12 -14.67
N ILE A 233 0.54 20.12 -13.89
CA ILE A 233 0.31 19.11 -12.84
C ILE A 233 0.21 17.71 -13.45
N CYS A 234 -0.48 17.55 -14.57
CA CYS A 234 -0.54 16.27 -15.30
C CYS A 234 0.86 15.78 -15.67
N HIS A 235 1.72 16.66 -16.20
CA HIS A 235 3.07 16.32 -16.60
C HIS A 235 3.91 15.84 -15.41
N HIS A 236 3.91 16.59 -14.31
CA HIS A 236 4.63 16.19 -13.09
C HIS A 236 4.09 14.89 -12.50
N HIS A 237 2.77 14.72 -12.45
CA HIS A 237 2.16 13.51 -11.89
C HIS A 237 2.48 12.26 -12.71
N VAL A 238 2.30 12.31 -14.04
CA VAL A 238 2.66 11.21 -14.96
C VAL A 238 4.14 10.86 -14.81
N SER A 239 5.00 11.87 -14.73
CA SER A 239 6.44 11.66 -14.51
C SER A 239 6.73 11.01 -13.15
N ALA A 240 6.04 11.45 -12.11
CA ALA A 240 6.20 10.89 -10.76
C ALA A 240 5.73 9.43 -10.70
N CYS A 241 4.63 9.10 -11.38
CA CYS A 241 4.19 7.71 -11.49
C CYS A 241 5.24 6.85 -12.20
N ALA A 242 5.84 7.31 -13.29
CA ALA A 242 6.89 6.56 -13.99
C ALA A 242 8.09 6.26 -13.09
N LEU A 243 8.60 7.27 -12.39
CA LEU A 243 9.71 7.12 -11.45
C LEU A 243 9.34 6.17 -10.30
N ARG A 244 8.16 6.35 -9.68
CA ARG A 244 7.68 5.45 -8.61
C ARG A 244 7.65 4.00 -9.10
N THR A 245 7.12 3.77 -10.30
CA THR A 245 7.08 2.44 -10.91
C THR A 245 8.47 1.83 -11.06
N GLY A 246 9.42 2.57 -11.65
CA GLY A 246 10.80 2.07 -11.78
C GLY A 246 11.43 1.72 -10.44
N ARG A 247 11.28 2.60 -9.44
CA ARG A 247 11.86 2.41 -8.10
C ARG A 247 11.29 1.19 -7.38
N GLU A 248 9.97 1.02 -7.39
CA GLU A 248 9.31 -0.12 -6.75
C GLU A 248 9.69 -1.45 -7.41
N ILE A 249 9.81 -1.47 -8.74
CA ILE A 249 10.22 -2.69 -9.44
C ILE A 249 11.67 -3.04 -9.13
N PHE A 250 12.60 -2.07 -9.07
CA PHE A 250 13.98 -2.36 -8.64
C PHE A 250 14.10 -2.67 -7.15
N ALA A 251 13.22 -2.13 -6.31
CA ALA A 251 13.17 -2.51 -4.90
C ALA A 251 12.77 -3.98 -4.75
N LEU A 252 11.78 -4.43 -5.53
CA LEU A 252 11.22 -5.77 -5.42
C LEU A 252 12.00 -6.84 -6.20
N LEU A 253 12.47 -6.55 -7.41
CA LEU A 253 12.95 -7.57 -8.36
C LEU A 253 14.41 -7.34 -8.77
N PRO A 254 15.21 -8.41 -8.94
CA PRO A 254 16.61 -8.33 -9.34
C PRO A 254 16.80 -8.05 -10.84
N VAL A 255 15.88 -7.31 -11.48
CA VAL A 255 16.00 -6.89 -12.88
C VAL A 255 17.01 -5.76 -13.05
N LYS A 256 17.62 -5.67 -14.24
CA LYS A 256 18.59 -4.63 -14.60
C LYS A 256 17.95 -3.43 -15.30
N THR A 257 16.85 -3.68 -16.00
CA THR A 257 16.17 -2.67 -16.80
C THR A 257 14.67 -2.71 -16.57
N VAL A 258 14.07 -1.53 -16.48
CA VAL A 258 12.61 -1.37 -16.41
C VAL A 258 12.18 -0.39 -17.48
N PHE A 259 11.27 -0.81 -18.34
CA PHE A 259 10.53 0.09 -19.24
C PHE A 259 9.20 0.44 -18.58
N VAL A 260 8.85 1.72 -18.54
CA VAL A 260 7.54 2.17 -18.08
C VAL A 260 6.84 2.88 -19.23
N ASN A 261 5.72 2.30 -19.66
CA ASN A 261 4.85 2.81 -20.72
C ASN A 261 3.55 3.32 -20.07
N ILE A 262 3.33 4.63 -20.07
CA ILE A 262 2.12 5.24 -19.51
C ILE A 262 1.12 5.52 -20.61
N TYR A 263 -0.08 4.97 -20.45
CA TYR A 263 -1.22 5.12 -21.35
C TYR A 263 -2.28 6.04 -20.74
N SER A 264 -2.70 7.05 -21.50
CA SER A 264 -3.83 7.92 -21.15
C SER A 264 -4.68 8.24 -22.39
N TYR A 265 -5.83 8.88 -22.17
CA TYR A 265 -6.57 9.49 -23.26
C TYR A 265 -5.81 10.71 -23.79
N VAL A 266 -5.81 10.88 -25.12
CA VAL A 266 -5.19 12.03 -25.80
C VAL A 266 -6.31 12.85 -26.44
N PRO A 267 -6.63 14.07 -25.94
CA PRO A 267 -7.79 14.84 -26.39
C PRO A 267 -7.75 15.27 -27.87
N ALA A 268 -6.56 15.33 -28.48
CA ALA A 268 -6.34 15.97 -29.79
C ALA A 268 -6.82 15.16 -31.02
N LYS A 269 -7.38 13.95 -30.86
CA LYS A 269 -7.88 13.14 -31.99
C LYS A 269 -9.28 12.59 -31.71
N ALA A 270 -10.20 12.85 -32.64
CA ALA A 270 -11.65 12.65 -32.55
C ALA A 270 -12.15 11.19 -32.47
N GLU A 271 -11.26 10.19 -32.35
CA GLU A 271 -11.64 8.82 -31.98
C GLU A 271 -11.54 8.68 -30.45
N ALA A 272 -12.52 9.29 -29.78
CA ALA A 272 -12.45 9.77 -28.40
C ALA A 272 -12.35 8.72 -27.27
N ASN A 273 -11.95 7.47 -27.53
CA ASN A 273 -11.97 6.40 -26.50
C ASN A 273 -10.74 5.47 -26.50
N GLU A 274 -9.73 5.70 -27.34
CA GLU A 274 -8.52 4.87 -27.32
C GLU A 274 -7.44 5.48 -26.41
N LYS A 275 -6.96 4.70 -25.43
CA LYS A 275 -5.80 5.09 -24.63
C LYS A 275 -4.53 4.87 -25.43
N ARG A 276 -3.67 5.88 -25.48
CA ARG A 276 -2.39 5.83 -26.19
C ARG A 276 -1.24 6.09 -25.23
N VAL A 277 -0.05 5.62 -25.60
CA VAL A 277 1.15 5.94 -24.84
C VAL A 277 1.39 7.45 -24.92
N ILE A 278 1.56 8.07 -23.76
CA ILE A 278 1.85 9.50 -23.57
C ILE A 278 3.26 9.73 -23.01
N LEU A 279 3.82 8.70 -22.36
CA LEU A 279 5.20 8.67 -21.88
C LEU A 279 5.71 7.23 -21.97
N SER A 280 6.90 7.06 -22.52
CA SER A 280 7.67 5.82 -22.41
C SER A 280 9.06 6.15 -21.91
N VAL A 281 9.56 5.44 -20.89
CA VAL A 281 10.88 5.68 -20.31
C VAL A 281 11.58 4.37 -20.02
N LYS A 282 12.89 4.35 -20.25
CA LYS A 282 13.80 3.26 -19.90
C LYS A 282 14.61 3.67 -18.68
N PHE A 283 14.48 2.90 -17.61
CA PHE A 283 15.31 3.01 -16.43
C PHE A 283 16.32 1.86 -16.38
N THR A 284 17.57 2.16 -16.07
CA THR A 284 18.51 1.16 -15.59
C THR A 284 18.57 1.20 -14.06
N ARG A 285 18.85 0.06 -13.45
CA ARG A 285 18.92 -0.07 -11.99
C ARG A 285 19.94 0.90 -11.40
N THR A 286 21.13 0.98 -12.00
CA THR A 286 22.22 1.85 -11.52
C THR A 286 21.81 3.32 -11.58
N GLU A 287 21.34 3.80 -12.74
CA GLU A 287 20.98 5.21 -12.90
C GLU A 287 19.83 5.63 -11.98
N LEU A 288 18.79 4.80 -11.83
CA LEU A 288 17.61 5.20 -11.05
C LEU A 288 17.87 5.15 -9.53
N LEU A 289 18.66 4.19 -9.04
CA LEU A 289 18.91 4.04 -7.60
C LEU A 289 19.94 5.02 -7.04
N GLU A 290 20.78 5.62 -7.89
CA GLU A 290 21.76 6.63 -7.50
C GLU A 290 21.19 8.05 -7.39
N LEU A 291 19.97 8.29 -7.89
CA LEU A 291 19.33 9.60 -7.82
C LEU A 291 18.87 9.95 -6.39
N ASP A 292 19.17 11.18 -5.98
CA ASP A 292 18.51 11.82 -4.83
C ASP A 292 17.19 12.46 -5.29
N PHE A 293 16.06 11.82 -4.95
CA PHE A 293 14.70 12.23 -5.31
C PHE A 293 14.15 13.44 -4.51
N MET A 294 14.95 14.05 -3.62
CA MET A 294 14.53 15.19 -2.81
C MET A 294 14.90 16.55 -3.40
N THR A 295 15.71 16.58 -4.46
CA THR A 295 16.39 17.79 -4.96
C THR A 295 15.68 18.48 -6.12
N ALA A 296 14.80 17.80 -6.86
CA ALA A 296 14.11 18.32 -8.04
C ALA A 296 12.67 17.80 -8.15
N GLY A 297 11.97 18.22 -9.22
CA GLY A 297 10.65 17.71 -9.59
C GLY A 297 10.74 16.46 -10.45
N ALA A 298 9.66 15.68 -10.50
CA ALA A 298 9.61 14.41 -11.24
C ALA A 298 9.93 14.55 -12.74
N ALA A 299 9.41 15.60 -13.38
CA ALA A 299 9.66 15.88 -14.80
C ALA A 299 11.14 16.22 -15.07
N ASP A 300 11.82 16.88 -14.12
CA ASP A 300 13.23 17.22 -14.23
C ASP A 300 14.10 15.96 -14.17
N TYR A 301 13.77 15.01 -13.28
CA TYR A 301 14.48 13.73 -13.21
C TYR A 301 14.34 12.91 -14.50
N LEU A 302 13.17 12.90 -15.13
CA LEU A 302 12.95 12.15 -16.37
C LEU A 302 13.92 12.56 -17.49
N ALA A 303 14.33 13.83 -17.54
CA ALA A 303 15.24 14.34 -18.55
C ALA A 303 16.61 13.64 -18.55
N HIS A 304 16.99 12.98 -17.45
CA HIS A 304 18.24 12.21 -17.35
C HIS A 304 18.14 10.81 -17.97
N PHE A 305 16.94 10.32 -18.26
CA PHE A 305 16.72 8.97 -18.77
C PHE A 305 16.41 8.97 -20.26
N THR A 306 16.64 7.84 -20.92
CA THR A 306 16.13 7.65 -22.28
C THR A 306 14.60 7.56 -22.22
N HIS A 307 13.91 8.51 -22.84
CA HIS A 307 12.45 8.59 -22.80
C HIS A 307 11.88 9.17 -24.10
N ASN A 308 10.64 8.80 -24.39
CA ASN A 308 9.80 9.38 -25.42
C ASN A 308 8.60 10.04 -24.76
N ILE A 309 8.46 11.34 -24.98
CA ILE A 309 7.34 12.17 -24.51
C ILE A 309 7.05 13.24 -25.55
N ASP A 310 5.77 13.52 -25.78
CA ASP A 310 5.33 14.69 -26.55
C ASP A 310 4.33 15.45 -25.68
N PHE A 311 4.75 16.63 -25.20
CA PHE A 311 4.00 17.43 -24.24
C PHE A 311 4.22 18.93 -24.48
N SER A 312 3.14 19.72 -24.34
CA SER A 312 3.24 21.17 -24.19
C SER A 312 2.30 21.68 -23.11
N LEU A 313 2.62 22.82 -22.49
CA LEU A 313 1.72 23.46 -21.51
C LEU A 313 0.37 23.86 -22.12
N VAL A 314 0.32 24.13 -23.43
CA VAL A 314 -0.90 24.58 -24.12
C VAL A 314 -1.82 23.41 -24.43
N THR A 315 -1.28 22.34 -25.01
CA THR A 315 -2.07 21.21 -25.55
C THR A 315 -2.08 19.98 -24.65
N GLY A 316 -1.26 19.95 -23.61
CA GLY A 316 -1.05 18.77 -22.77
C GLY A 316 -0.26 17.69 -23.51
N PHE A 317 -0.55 16.42 -23.17
CA PHE A 317 0.11 15.25 -23.75
C PHE A 317 -0.42 14.92 -25.15
N SER A 318 0.51 14.46 -25.99
CA SER A 318 0.26 13.86 -27.30
C SER A 318 0.71 12.39 -27.31
N HIS A 319 0.47 11.71 -28.43
CA HIS A 319 0.90 10.32 -28.59
C HIS A 319 2.44 10.23 -28.68
N ALA A 320 3.03 9.47 -27.76
CA ALA A 320 4.43 9.08 -27.77
C ALA A 320 4.61 7.65 -28.26
N ILE A 321 5.77 7.35 -28.85
CA ILE A 321 6.13 6.02 -29.32
C ILE A 321 6.69 5.20 -28.13
N PRO A 322 6.19 3.98 -27.87
CA PRO A 322 6.77 3.10 -26.86
C PRO A 322 8.23 2.74 -27.20
N LEU A 323 9.12 2.81 -26.22
CA LEU A 323 10.46 2.24 -26.32
C LEU A 323 10.35 0.71 -26.34
N THR A 324 11.10 0.05 -27.22
CA THR A 324 11.01 -1.40 -27.45
C THR A 324 12.34 -2.14 -27.25
N ASN A 325 13.43 -1.43 -26.94
CA ASN A 325 14.79 -1.96 -26.77
C ASN A 325 15.73 -0.98 -26.03
#